data_AF-A0A2G5UPB1-F1
#
_entry.id   AF-A0A2G5UPB1-F1
#
_cell.length_a   1.000
_cell.length_b   1.000
_cell.length_c   1.000
_cell.angle_alpha   90.00
_cell.angle_beta   90.00
_cell.angle_gamma   90.00
#
_symmetry.space_group_name_H-M   'P 1'
#
loop_
_entity.id
_entity.type
_entity.pdbx_description
1 polymer ?
#
loop_
_entity_poly.entity_id
_entity_poly.type
_entity_poly.pdbx_seq_one_letter_code
_entity_poly.pdbx_strand_id
1 'polypeptide(L)'
;MRFSLCFVLLCAISVTTGIRVKRGLTADEQKKFLDALNEDRQALGKKMNLTFEILTYDVTLEKEVETSKCKNRADLSVVPLKMNSILKEELRGEETYFSRRLFLPDRTKIGCSKEKMCSDTIEDGELKGKIAKRWGACILTPDHAYSFFPNNTPEKAGMPSFEKYGDLLGVVGDPDTEENSSVNTFLISCIGTEIIELTVDSVWFFLLQAGNGFSVARRQNQNFGFLINVAPQIHVIPTKLYFLG
;
A
#
# COMPACT_ATOMS: atom_id res chain seq x y z
N MET A 1 28.52 46.79 4.04
CA MET A 1 28.27 45.51 4.74
C MET A 1 26.89 45.51 5.40
N ARG A 2 25.79 45.36 4.64
CA ARG A 2 24.42 45.26 5.21
C ARG A 2 23.55 44.15 4.59
N PHE A 3 24.03 43.49 3.53
CA PHE A 3 23.30 42.40 2.85
C PHE A 3 23.57 41.00 3.43
N SER A 4 24.47 40.87 4.42
CA SER A 4 24.90 39.57 4.96
C SER A 4 24.00 39.03 6.08
N LEU A 5 23.32 39.90 6.85
CA LEU A 5 22.49 39.45 7.97
C LEU A 5 21.14 38.84 7.54
N CYS A 6 20.55 39.31 6.42
CA CYS A 6 19.24 38.83 5.97
C CYS A 6 19.29 37.39 5.40
N PHE A 7 20.40 37.00 4.77
CA PHE A 7 20.57 35.63 4.25
C PHE A 7 20.77 34.60 5.37
N VAL A 8 21.46 34.97 6.46
CA VAL A 8 21.67 34.09 7.61
C VAL A 8 20.35 33.84 8.37
N LEU A 9 19.47 34.85 8.45
CA LEU A 9 18.16 34.70 9.08
C LEU A 9 17.17 33.85 8.26
N LEU A 10 17.22 33.88 6.93
CA LEU A 10 16.35 33.05 6.08
C LEU A 10 16.77 31.57 6.06
N CYS A 11 18.06 31.27 6.22
CA CYS A 11 18.54 29.88 6.29
C CYS A 11 18.23 29.20 7.64
N ALA A 12 18.03 29.96 8.72
CA ALA A 12 17.75 29.42 10.05
C ALA A 12 16.31 28.92 10.22
N ILE A 13 15.36 29.34 9.37
CA ILE A 13 13.94 28.96 9.47
C ILE A 13 13.64 27.66 8.69
N SER A 14 14.52 27.27 7.76
CA SER A 14 14.34 26.04 6.95
C SER A 14 14.74 24.75 7.67
N VAL A 15 15.27 24.84 8.90
CA VAL A 15 15.58 23.69 9.75
C VAL A 15 14.50 23.63 10.82
N THR A 16 13.69 22.57 10.81
CA THR A 16 12.68 22.16 11.84
C THR A 16 11.21 22.15 11.44
N THR A 17 10.85 21.81 10.20
CA THR A 17 9.62 21.03 9.99
C THR A 17 9.88 19.93 8.98
N GLY A 18 10.72 18.96 9.38
CA GLY A 18 10.55 17.63 8.85
C GLY A 18 9.14 17.19 9.25
N ILE A 19 8.16 17.39 8.36
CA ILE A 19 6.84 16.78 8.46
C ILE A 19 7.12 15.29 8.42
N ARG A 20 7.36 14.73 9.61
CA ARG A 20 7.42 13.30 9.81
C ARG A 20 5.98 12.89 9.61
N VAL A 21 5.63 12.56 8.37
CA VAL A 21 4.42 11.81 8.05
C VAL A 21 4.37 10.73 9.11
N LYS A 22 3.33 10.73 9.95
CA LYS A 22 3.16 9.79 11.04
C LYS A 22 2.98 8.41 10.40
N ARG A 23 4.11 7.77 10.09
CA ARG A 23 4.13 6.41 9.58
C ARG A 23 3.65 5.52 10.71
N GLY A 24 2.56 4.80 10.42
CA GLY A 24 2.02 3.81 11.33
C GLY A 24 0.78 4.22 12.11
N LEU A 25 0.48 3.44 13.15
CA LEU A 25 -0.67 3.60 14.02
C LEU A 25 -0.36 4.60 15.13
N THR A 26 -1.29 5.52 15.40
CA THR A 26 -1.21 6.39 16.58
C THR A 26 -1.42 5.59 17.87
N ALA A 27 -0.97 6.08 19.01
CA ALA A 27 -1.15 5.39 20.30
C ALA A 27 -2.62 5.04 20.60
N ASP A 28 -3.55 5.93 20.23
CA ASP A 28 -4.99 5.69 20.40
C ASP A 28 -5.49 4.58 19.47
N GLU A 29 -5.02 4.53 18.22
CA GLU A 29 -5.34 3.45 17.28
C GLU A 29 -4.74 2.12 17.71
N GLN A 30 -3.49 2.11 18.19
CA GLN A 30 -2.83 0.94 18.75
C GLN A 30 -3.62 0.37 19.92
N LYS A 31 -4.01 1.24 20.87
CA LYS A 31 -4.83 0.86 22.02
C LYS A 31 -6.20 0.33 21.58
N LYS A 32 -6.91 1.06 20.72
CA LYS A 32 -8.22 0.66 20.20
C LYS A 32 -8.17 -0.71 19.52
N PHE A 33 -7.14 -0.95 18.71
CA PHE A 33 -6.94 -2.22 18.03
C PHE A 33 -6.65 -3.36 19.01
N LEU A 34 -5.72 -3.16 19.94
CA LEU A 34 -5.39 -4.16 20.95
C LEU A 34 -6.56 -4.51 21.85
N ASP A 35 -7.32 -3.51 22.30
CA ASP A 35 -8.47 -3.71 23.18
C ASP A 35 -9.50 -4.62 22.48
N ALA A 36 -9.86 -4.29 21.24
CA ALA A 36 -10.81 -5.08 20.46
C ALA A 36 -10.30 -6.50 20.16
N LEU A 37 -9.05 -6.64 19.72
CA LEU A 37 -8.47 -7.93 19.39
C LEU A 37 -8.29 -8.82 20.63
N ASN A 38 -7.85 -8.26 21.75
CA ASN A 38 -7.72 -9.03 22.99
C ASN A 38 -9.09 -9.43 23.54
N GLU A 39 -10.10 -8.57 23.47
CA GLU A 39 -11.47 -8.93 23.85
C GLU A 39 -11.97 -10.12 23.04
N ASP A 40 -11.81 -10.08 21.71
CA ASP A 40 -12.19 -11.18 20.84
C ASP A 40 -11.39 -12.46 21.14
N ARG A 41 -10.08 -12.35 21.39
CA ARG A 41 -9.23 -13.49 21.79
C ARG A 41 -9.72 -14.13 23.08
N GLN A 42 -10.09 -13.34 24.08
CA GLN A 42 -10.62 -13.87 25.35
C GLN A 42 -12.00 -14.49 25.20
N ALA A 43 -12.88 -13.88 24.38
CA ALA A 43 -14.19 -14.44 24.08
C ALA A 43 -14.08 -15.78 23.34
N LEU A 44 -13.17 -15.87 22.38
CA LEU A 44 -12.89 -17.10 21.63
C LEU A 44 -12.25 -18.17 22.52
N GLY A 45 -11.30 -17.79 23.38
CA GLY A 45 -10.69 -18.67 24.37
C GLY A 45 -11.69 -19.38 25.26
N LYS A 46 -12.69 -18.64 25.77
CA LYS A 46 -13.79 -19.21 26.56
C LYS A 46 -14.59 -20.26 25.78
N LYS A 47 -14.89 -19.99 24.50
CA LYS A 47 -15.62 -20.95 23.64
C LYS A 47 -14.82 -22.22 23.37
N MET A 48 -13.49 -22.08 23.24
CA MET A 48 -12.58 -23.17 22.91
C MET A 48 -12.02 -23.90 24.14
N ASN A 49 -12.33 -23.42 25.35
CA ASN A 49 -11.66 -23.84 26.59
C ASN A 49 -10.12 -23.74 26.50
N LEU A 50 -9.64 -22.62 25.93
CA LEU A 50 -8.22 -22.28 25.79
C LEU A 50 -7.94 -20.92 26.42
N THR A 51 -6.75 -20.77 26.98
CA THR A 51 -6.25 -19.47 27.42
C THR A 51 -5.45 -18.84 26.29
N PHE A 52 -5.82 -17.63 25.91
CA PHE A 52 -5.08 -16.82 24.95
C PHE A 52 -4.21 -15.83 25.71
N GLU A 53 -2.92 -15.79 25.38
CA GLU A 53 -2.04 -14.75 25.88
C GLU A 53 -2.55 -13.37 25.43
N ILE A 54 -2.39 -12.39 26.32
CA ILE A 54 -2.75 -11.00 26.05
C ILE A 54 -1.70 -10.39 25.13
N LEU A 55 -2.15 -9.89 23.99
CA LEU A 55 -1.28 -9.21 23.04
C LEU A 55 -0.89 -7.83 23.56
N THR A 56 0.40 -7.53 23.42
CA THR A 56 0.98 -6.22 23.65
C THR A 56 1.50 -5.64 22.34
N TYR A 57 1.50 -4.32 22.22
CA TYR A 57 1.91 -3.66 20.99
C TYR A 57 3.43 -3.49 20.99
N ASP A 58 4.08 -3.87 19.88
CA ASP A 58 5.53 -3.73 19.71
C ASP A 58 5.84 -2.83 18.52
N VAL A 59 6.27 -1.61 18.81
CA VAL A 59 6.66 -0.60 17.81
C VAL A 59 7.85 -1.05 16.94
N THR A 60 8.66 -1.99 17.42
CA THR A 60 9.76 -2.57 16.64
C THR A 60 9.22 -3.44 15.52
N LEU A 61 8.17 -4.23 15.80
CA LEU A 61 7.49 -5.05 14.81
C LEU A 61 6.72 -4.19 13.80
N GLU A 62 6.11 -3.09 14.24
CA GLU A 62 5.49 -2.12 13.32
C GLU A 62 6.51 -1.57 12.32
N LYS A 63 7.67 -1.12 12.81
CA LYS A 63 8.75 -0.62 11.94
C LYS A 63 9.28 -1.71 11.00
N GLU A 64 9.36 -2.96 11.48
CA GLU A 64 9.73 -4.10 10.64
C GLU A 64 8.73 -4.29 9.50
N VAL A 65 7.42 -4.28 9.79
CA VAL A 65 6.37 -4.37 8.77
C VAL A 65 6.52 -3.26 7.73
N GLU A 66 6.70 -2.01 8.18
CA GLU A 66 6.84 -0.86 7.28
C GLU A 66 8.00 -1.01 6.32
N THR A 67 9.17 -1.39 6.86
CA THR A 67 10.44 -1.43 6.13
C THR A 67 10.66 -2.72 5.35
N SER A 68 9.96 -3.80 5.71
CA SER A 68 10.05 -5.09 5.02
C SER A 68 9.63 -4.96 3.55
N LYS A 69 10.21 -5.75 2.66
CA LYS A 69 9.71 -5.81 1.28
C LYS A 69 8.36 -6.54 1.28
N CYS A 70 7.51 -6.22 0.31
CA CYS A 70 6.34 -7.03 0.03
C CYS A 70 6.83 -8.45 -0.27
N LYS A 71 6.51 -9.36 0.65
CA LYS A 71 6.80 -10.78 0.48
C LYS A 71 5.78 -11.38 -0.49
N ASN A 72 6.06 -12.57 -1.00
CA ASN A 72 5.14 -13.30 -1.88
C ASN A 72 3.70 -13.27 -1.32
N ARG A 73 2.70 -13.12 -2.20
CA ARG A 73 1.28 -13.12 -1.84
C ARG A 73 0.83 -14.37 -1.08
N ALA A 74 1.51 -15.50 -1.28
CA ALA A 74 1.30 -16.75 -0.53
C ALA A 74 1.97 -16.76 0.87
N ASP A 75 2.66 -15.69 1.27
CA ASP A 75 3.27 -15.62 2.60
C ASP A 75 2.22 -15.31 3.67
N LEU A 76 1.84 -16.36 4.40
CA LEU A 76 0.89 -16.33 5.52
C LEU A 76 1.51 -15.85 6.85
N SER A 77 2.81 -15.51 6.88
CA SER A 77 3.50 -15.00 8.08
C SER A 77 3.07 -13.58 8.44
N VAL A 78 2.56 -12.83 7.46
CA VAL A 78 2.08 -11.45 7.60
C VAL A 78 0.57 -11.41 7.38
N VAL A 79 -0.16 -10.83 8.34
CA VAL A 79 -1.62 -10.69 8.27
C VAL A 79 -1.94 -9.37 7.56
N PRO A 80 -2.53 -9.37 6.35
CA PRO A 80 -3.02 -8.14 5.74
C PRO A 80 -4.17 -7.56 6.57
N LEU A 81 -4.44 -6.26 6.48
CA LEU A 81 -5.64 -5.67 7.11
C LEU A 81 -6.82 -5.55 6.13
N LYS A 82 -6.54 -5.54 4.82
CA LYS A 82 -7.54 -5.52 3.76
C LYS A 82 -6.98 -6.14 2.48
N MET A 83 -7.84 -6.77 1.69
CA MET A 83 -7.47 -7.34 0.39
C MET A 83 -8.49 -6.96 -0.68
N ASN A 84 -8.04 -6.82 -1.94
CA ASN A 84 -8.95 -6.61 -3.06
C ASN A 84 -9.66 -7.92 -3.46
N SER A 85 -10.72 -7.82 -4.26
CA SER A 85 -11.49 -8.98 -4.73
C SER A 85 -10.61 -10.01 -5.45
N ILE A 86 -9.64 -9.56 -6.25
CA ILE A 86 -8.74 -10.42 -7.01
C ILE A 86 -7.91 -11.32 -6.07
N LEU A 87 -7.30 -10.75 -5.03
CA LEU A 87 -6.52 -11.54 -4.08
C LEU A 87 -7.41 -12.46 -3.23
N LYS A 88 -8.64 -12.04 -2.91
CA LYS A 88 -9.63 -12.89 -2.22
C LYS A 88 -10.07 -14.06 -3.09
N GLU A 89 -10.23 -13.85 -4.39
CA GLU A 89 -10.56 -14.90 -5.35
C GLU A 89 -9.40 -15.88 -5.51
N GLU A 90 -8.17 -15.39 -5.61
CA GLU A 90 -6.96 -16.23 -5.68
C GLU A 90 -6.79 -17.10 -4.42
N LEU A 91 -7.05 -16.53 -3.24
CA LEU A 91 -6.87 -17.19 -1.94
C LEU A 91 -8.15 -17.83 -1.41
N ARG A 92 -9.15 -18.10 -2.26
CA ARG A 92 -10.46 -18.59 -1.82
C ARG A 92 -10.34 -19.92 -1.07
N GLY A 93 -10.74 -19.92 0.20
CA GLY A 93 -10.61 -21.04 1.13
C GLY A 93 -9.36 -20.98 2.02
N GLU A 94 -8.46 -20.05 1.76
CA GLU A 94 -7.23 -19.81 2.53
C GLU A 94 -7.26 -18.49 3.33
N GLU A 95 -8.23 -17.61 3.08
CA GLU A 95 -8.36 -16.33 3.79
C GLU A 95 -8.49 -16.49 5.31
N THR A 96 -9.02 -17.63 5.76
CA THR A 96 -9.13 -17.96 7.18
C THR A 96 -7.78 -18.11 7.86
N TYR A 97 -6.69 -18.44 7.13
CA TYR A 97 -5.36 -18.56 7.72
C TYR A 97 -4.85 -17.23 8.28
N PHE A 98 -5.16 -16.11 7.62
CA PHE A 98 -4.80 -14.78 8.13
C PHE A 98 -5.53 -14.45 9.43
N SER A 99 -6.82 -14.79 9.50
CA SER A 99 -7.61 -14.64 10.72
C SER A 99 -7.05 -15.54 11.83
N ARG A 100 -6.79 -16.82 11.53
CA ARG A 100 -6.23 -17.80 12.48
C ARG A 100 -4.95 -17.29 13.13
N ARG A 101 -4.11 -16.58 12.37
CA ARG A 101 -2.85 -16.02 12.85
C ARG A 101 -3.03 -15.02 13.99
N LEU A 102 -4.10 -14.20 13.95
CA LEU A 102 -4.48 -13.28 15.03
C LEU A 102 -5.00 -14.02 16.27
N PHE A 103 -5.44 -15.26 16.10
CA PHE A 103 -6.01 -16.13 17.12
C PHE A 103 -5.12 -17.34 17.44
N LEU A 104 -3.80 -17.18 17.36
CA LEU A 104 -2.86 -18.15 17.93
C LEU A 104 -2.68 -17.87 19.44
N PRO A 105 -2.90 -18.86 20.33
CA PRO A 105 -2.92 -18.63 21.79
C PRO A 105 -1.58 -18.18 22.35
N ASP A 106 -0.47 -18.57 21.73
CA ASP A 106 0.91 -18.34 22.18
C ASP A 106 1.48 -16.97 21.77
N ARG A 107 0.74 -16.17 20.99
CA ARG A 107 1.17 -14.84 20.55
C ARG A 107 1.03 -13.85 21.68
N THR A 108 2.11 -13.12 21.96
CA THR A 108 2.19 -12.12 23.04
C THR A 108 2.45 -10.71 22.53
N LYS A 109 2.95 -10.59 21.30
CA LYS A 109 3.31 -9.31 20.69
C LYS A 109 2.76 -9.17 19.29
N ILE A 110 2.35 -7.97 18.93
CA ILE A 110 1.88 -7.60 17.60
C ILE A 110 2.40 -6.21 17.21
N GLY A 111 2.80 -6.05 15.95
CA GLY A 111 3.05 -4.75 15.35
C GLY A 111 2.39 -4.68 14.00
N CYS A 112 1.77 -3.54 13.70
CA CYS A 112 1.01 -3.35 12.48
C CYS A 112 1.37 -2.03 11.82
N SER A 113 1.27 -1.96 10.50
CA SER A 113 1.29 -0.70 9.78
C SER A 113 0.07 -0.63 8.89
N LYS A 114 -0.72 0.43 9.05
CA LYS A 114 -1.88 0.71 8.20
C LYS A 114 -1.50 1.30 6.83
N GLU A 115 -0.29 1.87 6.72
CA GLU A 115 0.21 2.51 5.50
C GLU A 115 0.90 1.53 4.55
N LYS A 116 1.16 0.30 5.00
CA LYS A 116 1.78 -0.73 4.17
C LYS A 116 0.85 -1.12 3.02
N MET A 117 1.28 -0.91 1.79
CA MET A 117 0.58 -1.39 0.60
C MET A 117 1.48 -2.34 -0.18
N CYS A 118 0.92 -3.46 -0.63
CA CYS A 118 1.58 -4.38 -1.54
C CYS A 118 0.67 -4.67 -2.73
N SER A 119 1.28 -4.70 -3.91
CA SER A 119 0.62 -5.01 -5.17
C SER A 119 1.51 -5.94 -5.98
N ASP A 120 0.96 -7.06 -6.43
CA ASP A 120 1.66 -8.04 -7.24
C ASP A 120 0.78 -8.46 -8.42
N THR A 121 1.38 -8.67 -9.59
CA THR A 121 0.68 -9.21 -10.75
C THR A 121 0.64 -10.73 -10.65
N ILE A 122 -0.52 -11.33 -10.88
CA ILE A 122 -0.68 -12.78 -10.91
C ILE A 122 -0.03 -13.32 -12.18
N GLU A 123 0.96 -14.20 -12.04
CA GLU A 123 1.77 -14.68 -13.16
C GLU A 123 1.13 -15.87 -13.90
N ASP A 124 0.32 -16.68 -13.20
CA ASP A 124 -0.24 -17.94 -13.71
C ASP A 124 -1.65 -18.22 -13.15
N GLY A 125 -2.36 -19.17 -13.77
CA GLY A 125 -3.73 -19.54 -13.39
C GLY A 125 -4.82 -18.70 -14.06
N GLU A 126 -6.06 -18.85 -13.60
CA GLU A 126 -7.25 -18.20 -14.19
C GLU A 126 -7.23 -16.67 -14.04
N LEU A 127 -6.51 -16.16 -13.04
CA LEU A 127 -6.40 -14.74 -12.73
C LEU A 127 -5.11 -14.12 -13.30
N LYS A 128 -4.41 -14.81 -14.21
CA LYS A 128 -3.18 -14.34 -14.83
C LYS A 128 -3.34 -12.93 -15.41
N GLY A 129 -2.38 -12.06 -15.11
CA GLY A 129 -2.34 -10.67 -15.53
C GLY A 129 -3.16 -9.71 -14.67
N LYS A 130 -4.00 -10.21 -13.73
CA LYS A 130 -4.72 -9.35 -12.78
C LYS A 130 -3.79 -8.90 -11.64
N ILE A 131 -4.12 -7.74 -11.04
CA ILE A 131 -3.34 -7.16 -9.93
C ILE A 131 -3.98 -7.57 -8.60
N ALA A 132 -3.24 -8.31 -7.80
CA ALA A 132 -3.59 -8.60 -6.41
C ALA A 132 -3.07 -7.46 -5.52
N LYS A 133 -3.93 -6.89 -4.67
CA LYS A 133 -3.60 -5.80 -3.75
C LYS A 133 -3.94 -6.17 -2.32
N ARG A 134 -3.08 -5.77 -1.39
CA ARG A 134 -3.34 -5.81 0.06
C ARG A 134 -2.92 -4.50 0.71
N TRP A 135 -3.71 -4.08 1.69
CA TRP A 135 -3.50 -2.85 2.46
C TRP A 135 -3.42 -3.16 3.95
N GLY A 136 -2.51 -2.45 4.59
CA GLY A 136 -2.09 -2.71 5.94
C GLY A 136 -1.46 -4.09 6.12
N ALA A 137 -0.63 -4.23 7.14
CA ALA A 137 0.01 -5.48 7.48
C ALA A 137 0.27 -5.56 8.97
N CYS A 138 0.21 -6.76 9.53
CA CYS A 138 0.53 -7.06 10.92
C CYS A 138 1.44 -8.27 11.00
N ILE A 139 2.39 -8.23 11.93
CA ILE A 139 3.24 -9.37 12.31
C ILE A 139 3.03 -9.65 13.80
N LEU A 140 2.98 -10.93 14.15
CA LEU A 140 2.81 -11.42 15.51
C LEU A 140 3.98 -12.30 15.92
N THR A 141 4.42 -12.15 17.17
CA THR A 141 5.52 -12.95 17.73
C THR A 141 5.13 -13.54 19.11
N PRO A 142 5.81 -14.62 19.55
CA PRO A 142 6.85 -15.38 18.84
C PRO A 142 6.31 -16.13 17.61
N ASP A 143 7.15 -16.44 16.60
CA ASP A 143 6.72 -17.20 15.42
C ASP A 143 7.02 -18.69 15.50
N HIS A 144 6.13 -19.43 16.16
CA HIS A 144 6.24 -20.88 16.30
C HIS A 144 5.03 -21.60 15.69
N ALA A 145 5.18 -22.89 15.40
CA ALA A 145 4.05 -23.69 14.94
C ALA A 145 3.13 -23.98 16.13
N TYR A 146 1.89 -23.49 16.05
CA TYR A 146 0.83 -23.87 16.99
C TYR A 146 -0.15 -24.79 16.27
N SER A 147 -0.41 -25.96 16.84
CA SER A 147 -1.36 -26.92 16.29
C SER A 147 -2.62 -26.94 17.13
N PHE A 148 -3.76 -26.68 16.49
CA PHE A 148 -5.07 -26.86 17.11
C PHE A 148 -5.50 -28.33 17.00
N PHE A 149 -6.30 -28.78 17.97
CA PHE A 149 -6.99 -30.06 17.81
C PHE A 149 -7.98 -29.96 16.62
N PRO A 150 -8.07 -30.97 15.74
CA PRO A 150 -8.89 -30.90 14.52
C PRO A 150 -10.38 -30.57 14.75
N ASN A 151 -10.90 -30.90 15.93
CA ASN A 151 -12.28 -30.63 16.35
C ASN A 151 -12.45 -29.28 17.06
N ASN A 152 -11.37 -28.59 17.43
CA ASN A 152 -11.39 -27.36 18.21
C ASN A 152 -10.46 -26.31 17.58
N THR A 153 -10.89 -25.74 16.45
CA THR A 153 -10.14 -24.71 15.71
C THR A 153 -10.82 -23.35 15.82
N PRO A 154 -10.06 -22.23 15.71
CA PRO A 154 -10.61 -20.88 15.75
C PRO A 154 -11.74 -20.64 14.72
N GLU A 155 -11.63 -21.23 13.53
CA GLU A 155 -12.65 -21.14 12.48
C GLU A 155 -13.98 -21.71 12.96
N LYS A 156 -13.95 -22.93 13.53
CA LYS A 156 -15.14 -23.63 14.02
C LYS A 156 -15.76 -22.93 15.23
N ALA A 157 -14.95 -22.25 16.03
CA ALA A 157 -15.40 -21.48 17.18
C ALA A 157 -15.95 -20.08 16.81
N GLY A 158 -15.93 -19.72 15.53
CA GLY A 158 -16.47 -18.46 15.01
C GLY A 158 -15.53 -17.28 15.27
N MET A 159 -14.23 -17.44 15.00
CA MET A 159 -13.31 -16.32 15.05
C MET A 159 -13.71 -15.21 14.05
N PRO A 160 -13.56 -13.93 14.42
CA PRO A 160 -13.68 -12.82 13.48
C PRO A 160 -12.72 -12.89 12.30
N SER A 161 -13.14 -12.34 11.16
CA SER A 161 -12.26 -12.09 10.02
C SER A 161 -11.19 -11.05 10.36
N PHE A 162 -9.98 -11.22 9.82
CA PHE A 162 -8.89 -10.24 9.96
C PHE A 162 -9.30 -8.84 9.44
N GLU A 163 -10.16 -8.75 8.43
CA GLU A 163 -10.59 -7.46 7.85
C GLU A 163 -11.41 -6.61 8.83
N LYS A 164 -12.06 -7.23 9.83
CA LYS A 164 -12.72 -6.52 10.94
C LYS A 164 -11.79 -5.47 11.55
N TYR A 165 -10.52 -5.82 11.72
CA TYR A 165 -9.55 -4.95 12.34
C TYR A 165 -8.99 -3.90 11.38
N GLY A 166 -8.96 -4.18 10.07
CA GLY A 166 -8.69 -3.17 9.06
C GLY A 166 -9.77 -2.08 9.07
N ASP A 167 -11.05 -2.48 9.12
CA ASP A 167 -12.17 -1.54 9.19
C ASP A 167 -12.16 -0.73 10.49
N LEU A 168 -11.83 -1.37 11.63
CA LEU A 168 -11.67 -0.69 12.92
C LEU A 168 -10.61 0.43 12.88
N LEU A 169 -9.55 0.20 12.11
CA LEU A 169 -8.41 1.09 11.92
C LEU A 169 -8.59 2.08 10.75
N GLY A 170 -9.72 2.02 10.04
CA GLY A 170 -9.99 2.88 8.90
C GLY A 170 -9.09 2.61 7.70
N VAL A 171 -8.62 1.37 7.53
CA VAL A 171 -7.88 0.96 6.33
C VAL A 171 -8.85 0.94 5.15
N VAL A 172 -8.67 1.90 4.25
CA VAL A 172 -9.42 1.99 3.00
C VAL A 172 -8.62 1.24 1.93
N GLY A 173 -9.19 0.16 1.41
CA GLY A 173 -8.71 -0.47 0.18
C GLY A 173 -9.26 0.30 -1.01
N ASP A 174 -8.59 0.21 -2.16
CA ASP A 174 -9.18 0.73 -3.39
C ASP A 174 -10.49 -0.03 -3.63
N PRO A 175 -11.59 0.67 -3.99
CA PRO A 175 -12.72 -0.03 -4.58
C PRO A 175 -12.20 -0.83 -5.77
N ASP A 176 -12.73 -2.04 -5.96
CA ASP A 176 -12.42 -2.91 -7.11
C ASP A 176 -12.80 -2.17 -8.39
N THR A 177 -11.92 -1.29 -8.82
CA THR A 177 -12.00 -0.64 -10.10
C THR A 177 -11.35 -1.65 -11.00
N GLU A 178 -12.15 -2.32 -11.83
CA GLU A 178 -11.61 -2.90 -13.04
C GLU A 178 -10.82 -1.78 -13.71
N GLU A 179 -9.49 -1.81 -13.59
CA GLU A 179 -8.60 -1.03 -14.43
C GLU A 179 -8.73 -1.57 -15.86
N ASN A 180 -9.89 -1.34 -16.46
CA ASN A 180 -9.91 -1.04 -17.87
C ASN A 180 -9.05 0.20 -17.98
N SER A 181 -7.90 0.04 -18.63
CA SER A 181 -6.96 1.10 -18.96
C SER A 181 -7.63 2.14 -19.87
N SER A 182 -8.56 2.92 -19.34
CA SER A 182 -9.02 4.15 -19.97
C SER A 182 -8.02 5.22 -19.53
N VAL A 183 -7.09 5.52 -20.43
CA VAL A 183 -6.26 6.72 -20.37
C VAL A 183 -7.20 7.92 -20.16
N ASN A 184 -7.33 8.40 -18.92
CA ASN A 184 -8.07 9.61 -18.63
C ASN A 184 -7.33 10.76 -19.28
N THR A 185 -7.81 11.13 -20.47
CA THR A 185 -7.27 12.24 -21.24
C THR A 185 -7.82 13.52 -20.61
N PHE A 186 -7.04 14.13 -19.72
CA PHE A 186 -7.35 15.46 -19.21
C PHE A 186 -7.07 16.49 -20.32
N LEU A 187 -8.13 17.10 -20.86
CA LEU A 187 -8.03 18.28 -21.71
C LEU A 187 -7.77 19.50 -20.82
N ILE A 188 -6.52 19.94 -20.78
CA ILE A 188 -6.14 21.21 -20.14
C ILE A 188 -6.18 22.29 -21.21
N SER A 189 -7.16 23.19 -21.13
CA SER A 189 -7.21 24.40 -21.95
C SER A 189 -6.40 25.49 -21.23
N CYS A 190 -5.18 25.75 -21.71
CA CYS A 190 -4.41 26.92 -21.32
C CYS A 190 -4.56 28.00 -22.37
N ILE A 191 -5.15 29.14 -21.99
CA ILE A 191 -5.11 30.37 -22.77
C ILE A 191 -3.95 31.19 -22.18
N GLY A 192 -2.77 31.08 -22.78
CA GLY A 192 -1.58 31.84 -22.38
C GLY A 192 -0.30 31.02 -22.50
N THR A 193 0.76 31.66 -23.00
CA THR A 193 2.10 31.07 -23.19
C THR A 193 2.84 30.99 -21.86
N GLU A 194 2.50 30.01 -21.02
CA GLU A 194 3.30 29.63 -19.86
C GLU A 194 3.44 28.10 -19.80
N ILE A 195 4.65 27.62 -19.50
CA ILE A 195 4.94 26.19 -19.32
C ILE A 195 4.36 25.79 -17.96
N ILE A 196 3.34 24.92 -17.96
CA ILE A 196 2.78 24.36 -16.72
C ILE A 196 3.44 23.01 -16.46
N GLU A 197 4.13 22.92 -15.33
CA GLU A 197 4.71 21.68 -14.84
C GLU A 197 3.66 20.99 -13.95
N LEU A 198 3.17 19.82 -14.36
CA LEU A 198 2.21 19.04 -13.59
C LEU A 198 2.89 17.76 -13.10
N THR A 199 2.85 17.58 -11.78
CA THR A 199 3.31 16.36 -11.12
C THR A 199 2.10 15.56 -10.66
N VAL A 200 1.94 14.36 -11.22
CA VAL A 200 1.01 13.34 -10.74
C VAL A 200 1.82 12.08 -10.52
N ASP A 201 1.79 11.56 -9.29
CA ASP A 201 2.39 10.28 -8.88
C ASP A 201 3.82 10.03 -9.40
N SER A 202 4.70 11.01 -9.19
CA SER A 202 6.14 10.91 -9.53
C SER A 202 6.47 10.81 -11.03
N VAL A 203 5.51 11.08 -11.92
CA VAL A 203 5.73 11.14 -13.37
C VAL A 203 5.78 12.60 -13.83
N TRP A 204 6.84 12.96 -14.55
CA TRP A 204 7.02 14.30 -15.13
C TRP A 204 6.38 14.37 -16.51
N PHE A 205 5.50 15.34 -16.70
CA PHE A 205 4.93 15.68 -18.00
C PHE A 205 5.44 17.06 -18.44
N PHE A 206 5.95 17.14 -19.66
CA PHE A 206 6.29 18.40 -20.30
C PHE A 206 5.27 18.68 -21.40
N LEU A 207 4.62 19.84 -21.31
CA LEU A 207 3.81 20.41 -22.38
C LEU A 207 4.67 21.41 -23.13
N LEU A 208 4.94 21.10 -24.41
CA LEU A 208 5.62 22.02 -25.32
C LEU A 208 4.61 22.53 -26.35
N GLN A 209 4.46 23.85 -26.41
CA GLN A 209 3.64 24.52 -27.41
C GLN A 209 4.52 24.91 -28.60
N ALA A 210 4.20 24.39 -29.78
CA ALA A 210 4.83 24.78 -31.04
C ALA A 210 3.72 25.18 -32.02
N GLY A 211 3.43 26.49 -32.10
CA GLY A 211 2.33 27.01 -32.91
C GLY A 211 0.94 26.60 -32.39
N ASN A 212 0.01 26.28 -33.31
CA ASN A 212 -1.39 25.93 -32.99
C ASN A 212 -1.59 24.47 -32.52
N GLY A 213 -0.53 23.77 -32.11
CA GLY A 213 -0.58 22.38 -31.67
C GLY A 213 0.14 22.17 -30.33
N PHE A 214 -0.35 21.20 -29.56
CA PHE A 214 0.26 20.76 -28.30
C PHE A 214 0.90 19.37 -28.48
N SER A 215 2.11 19.21 -27.93
CA SER A 215 2.75 17.89 -27.79
C SER A 215 2.92 17.56 -26.31
N VAL A 216 2.55 16.35 -25.91
CA VAL A 216 2.78 15.82 -24.56
C VAL A 216 3.93 14.83 -24.63
N ALA A 217 4.98 15.07 -23.85
CA ALA A 217 6.09 14.13 -23.68
C ALA A 217 5.98 13.42 -22.33
N ARG A 218 6.07 12.08 -22.34
CA ARG A 218 6.12 11.23 -21.15
C ARG A 218 7.54 10.74 -20.95
N ARG A 219 8.09 10.87 -19.74
CA ARG A 219 9.37 10.26 -19.36
C ARG A 219 9.12 9.02 -18.50
N GLN A 220 9.50 7.84 -19.01
CA GLN A 220 9.46 6.60 -18.24
C GLN A 220 10.75 5.82 -18.52
N ASN A 221 11.55 5.55 -17.47
CA ASN A 221 12.80 4.77 -17.53
C ASN A 221 13.71 5.06 -18.75
N GLN A 222 14.34 6.23 -18.76
CA GLN A 222 15.39 6.66 -19.71
C GLN A 222 15.07 6.61 -21.22
N ASN A 223 13.87 6.22 -21.65
CA ASN A 223 13.42 6.35 -23.04
C ASN A 223 12.46 7.53 -23.19
N PHE A 224 12.72 8.37 -24.20
CA PHE A 224 11.83 9.46 -24.60
C PHE A 224 10.97 8.99 -25.79
N GLY A 225 9.65 9.02 -25.63
CA GLY A 225 8.71 8.86 -26.73
C GLY A 225 7.92 10.16 -26.91
N PHE A 226 7.86 10.68 -28.14
CA PHE A 226 6.99 11.79 -28.49
C PHE A 226 5.70 11.25 -29.11
N LEU A 227 4.55 11.72 -28.61
CA LEU A 227 3.27 11.56 -29.29
C LEU A 227 2.94 12.89 -29.97
N ILE A 228 3.06 12.91 -31.30
CA ILE A 228 2.60 14.05 -32.11
C ILE A 228 1.18 13.74 -32.57
N ASN A 229 0.24 14.59 -32.21
CA ASN A 229 -1.14 14.48 -32.65
C ASN A 229 -1.29 15.21 -33.99
N VAL A 230 -1.27 14.47 -35.10
CA VAL A 230 -1.77 14.95 -36.40
C VAL A 230 -2.86 13.97 -36.83
N ALA A 231 -4.11 14.41 -36.83
CA ALA A 231 -5.23 13.61 -37.30
C ALA A 231 -5.08 13.27 -38.81
N PRO A 232 -5.55 12.11 -39.29
CA PRO A 232 -5.55 10.79 -38.69
C PRO A 232 -4.76 9.81 -39.59
N GLN A 233 -3.47 9.60 -39.31
CA GLN A 233 -2.73 8.40 -39.72
C GLN A 233 -1.59 8.23 -38.71
N ILE A 234 -1.67 7.22 -37.85
CA ILE A 234 -0.65 6.96 -36.83
C ILE A 234 0.54 6.28 -37.52
N HIS A 235 1.59 7.03 -37.82
CA HIS A 235 2.88 6.47 -38.18
C HIS A 235 3.86 6.62 -37.03
N VAL A 236 4.26 5.49 -36.45
CA VAL A 236 5.37 5.41 -35.49
C VAL A 236 6.67 5.42 -36.28
N ILE A 237 7.46 6.50 -36.19
CA ILE A 237 8.79 6.57 -36.80
C ILE A 237 9.84 6.33 -35.70
N PRO A 238 10.66 5.28 -35.77
CA PRO A 238 11.77 5.09 -34.85
C PRO A 238 12.99 5.87 -35.34
N THR A 239 13.38 6.92 -34.62
CA THR A 239 14.65 7.63 -34.88
C THR A 239 15.65 7.29 -33.79
N LYS A 240 16.79 6.67 -34.14
CA LYS A 240 17.95 6.56 -33.25
C LYS A 240 18.72 7.88 -33.27
N LEU A 241 18.82 8.57 -32.13
CA LEU A 241 19.78 9.67 -31.96
C LEU A 241 21.09 9.13 -31.38
N TYR A 242 22.20 9.44 -32.05
CA TYR A 242 23.55 9.31 -31.50
C TYR A 242 23.94 10.63 -30.83
N PHE A 243 24.47 10.55 -29.61
CA PHE A 243 25.11 11.69 -28.94
C PHE A 243 26.60 11.71 -29.30
N LEU A 244 27.09 12.81 -29.86
CA LEU A 244 28.51 13.17 -29.82
C LEU A 244 28.74 14.04 -28.59
N GLY A 245 29.78 13.69 -27.82
CA GLY A 245 30.15 14.33 -26.55
C GLY A 245 30.85 15.67 -26.70
#